data_AF-A0A961PMY8-F1
#
_entry.id   AF-A0A961PMY8-F1
#
_cell.length_a   1.000
_cell.length_b   1.000
_cell.length_c   1.000
_cell.angle_alpha   90.00
_cell.angle_beta   90.00
_cell.angle_gamma   90.00
#
_symmetry.space_group_name_H-M   'P 1'
#
loop_
_entity.id
_entity.type
_entity.pdbx_description
1 polymer ?
#
loop_
_entity_poly.entity_id
_entity_poly.type
_entity_poly.pdbx_seq_one_letter_code
_entity_poly.pdbx_strand_id
1 'polypeptide(L)'
;MPFVIDFPAFLHPEIFSLHLGGFTLALRWYALAYIAGFLIGWRLIVASMRRPDWWPGNRAPMTAEQVEALLTWIIVGVILGGRLGFVLFYQPGYYLAHPARIVQVWEGGMSFHGGLLGATLAGLVFAWRQGIAPSAVGDSMAMVIPVGLGLGRIANFINAELWGHPTTLPWGVVFPGAGGVCPPDWLLICARHPTQLYEAGMEGVLLGLVLWVMVTRLGALRHPWRVTGTFLSGYALARIVVEFWRMPDDQFLAVDPAGYVIRLGDFGLTMGQTLSLPMLAVGVVLILLSRRRA
;
A
#
# COMPACT_ATOMS: atom_id res chain seq x y z
N MET A 1 26.35 15.07 21.30
CA MET A 1 25.57 15.07 20.05
C MET A 1 24.35 14.21 20.29
N PRO A 2 23.12 14.63 19.94
CA PRO A 2 22.00 13.70 19.97
C PRO A 2 22.37 12.49 19.11
N PHE A 3 22.09 11.28 19.59
CA PHE A 3 22.31 10.06 18.81
C PHE A 3 21.44 10.16 17.55
N VAL A 4 22.08 10.17 16.38
CA VAL A 4 21.44 10.20 15.06
C VAL A 4 21.98 9.03 14.25
N ILE A 5 21.12 8.44 13.42
CA ILE A 5 21.47 7.30 12.59
C ILE A 5 21.71 7.80 11.17
N ASP A 6 22.91 7.63 10.64
CA ASP A 6 23.17 7.91 9.23
C ASP A 6 22.45 6.90 8.34
N PHE A 7 21.86 7.38 7.24
CA PHE A 7 21.27 6.47 6.27
C PHE A 7 22.34 5.50 5.73
N PRO A 8 22.09 4.18 5.71
CA PRO A 8 23.13 3.22 5.36
C PRO A 8 23.65 3.43 3.94
N ALA A 9 24.94 3.75 3.80
CA ALA A 9 25.54 4.12 2.51
C ALA A 9 25.52 3.00 1.45
N PHE A 10 25.33 1.75 1.85
CA PHE A 10 25.22 0.60 0.94
C PHE A 10 23.81 0.44 0.34
N LEU A 11 22.80 1.17 0.85
CA LEU A 11 21.45 1.13 0.33
C LEU A 11 21.33 2.05 -0.89
N HIS A 12 21.07 1.43 -2.04
CA HIS A 12 20.77 2.11 -3.28
C HIS A 12 19.45 1.57 -3.86
N PRO A 13 18.66 2.41 -4.58
CA PRO A 13 17.38 1.99 -5.16
C PRO A 13 17.49 0.81 -6.14
N GLU A 14 18.63 0.72 -6.83
CA GLU A 14 18.94 -0.29 -7.83
C GLU A 14 19.75 -1.43 -7.19
N ILE A 15 19.30 -2.66 -7.43
CA ILE A 15 20.01 -3.89 -7.02
C ILE A 15 21.18 -4.10 -7.98
N PHE A 16 20.90 -4.07 -9.27
CA PHE A 16 21.89 -4.06 -10.34
C PHE A 16 21.28 -3.44 -11.60
N SER A 17 22.13 -2.97 -12.50
CA SER A 17 21.75 -2.46 -13.82
C SER A 17 22.53 -3.20 -14.92
N LEU A 18 21.83 -3.51 -16.01
CA LEU A 18 22.40 -4.11 -17.20
C LEU A 18 22.28 -3.11 -18.36
N HIS A 19 23.41 -2.76 -18.95
CA HIS A 19 23.46 -1.91 -20.12
C HIS A 19 23.46 -2.79 -21.38
N LEU A 20 22.36 -2.78 -22.13
CA LEU A 20 22.18 -3.55 -23.35
C LEU A 20 22.04 -2.58 -24.53
N GLY A 21 23.15 -2.32 -25.22
CA GLY A 21 23.22 -1.32 -26.28
C GLY A 21 22.96 0.10 -25.73
N GLY A 22 21.84 0.70 -26.12
CA GLY A 22 21.39 2.02 -25.65
C GLY A 22 20.30 1.99 -24.56
N PHE A 23 19.98 0.81 -24.03
CA PHE A 23 18.95 0.63 -23.01
C PHE A 23 19.58 0.17 -21.68
N THR A 24 19.19 0.80 -20.58
CA THR A 24 19.59 0.41 -19.22
C THR A 24 18.43 -0.30 -18.55
N LEU A 25 18.57 -1.60 -18.32
CA LEU A 25 17.64 -2.38 -17.51
C LEU A 25 18.12 -2.37 -16.05
N ALA A 26 17.48 -1.56 -15.21
CA ALA A 26 17.77 -1.52 -13.77
C ALA A 26 16.74 -2.34 -12.98
N LEU A 27 17.20 -3.36 -12.27
CA LEU A 27 16.35 -4.07 -11.30
C LEU A 27 16.32 -3.27 -9.99
N ARG A 28 15.14 -2.82 -9.59
CA ARG A 28 14.95 -2.00 -8.38
C ARG A 28 14.38 -2.82 -7.23
N TRP A 29 14.71 -2.44 -5.99
CA TRP A 29 14.12 -3.05 -4.79
C TRP A 29 12.59 -3.00 -4.76
N TYR A 30 12.02 -1.93 -5.32
CA TYR A 30 10.58 -1.76 -5.44
C TYR A 30 9.92 -2.87 -6.29
N ALA A 31 10.55 -3.23 -7.41
CA ALA A 31 10.07 -4.31 -8.27
C ALA A 31 10.15 -5.66 -7.54
N LEU A 32 11.24 -5.91 -6.81
CA LEU A 32 11.40 -7.13 -6.03
C LEU A 32 10.38 -7.21 -4.88
N ALA A 33 10.11 -6.10 -4.20
CA ALA A 33 9.10 -6.02 -3.14
C ALA A 33 7.71 -6.38 -3.67
N TYR A 34 7.33 -5.89 -4.85
CA TYR A 34 6.07 -6.27 -5.49
C TYR A 34 6.03 -7.74 -5.88
N ILE A 35 7.07 -8.26 -6.55
CA ILE A 35 7.13 -9.67 -6.95
C ILE A 35 7.04 -10.58 -5.73
N ALA A 36 7.80 -10.28 -4.67
CA ALA A 36 7.77 -11.02 -3.41
C ALA A 36 6.39 -10.92 -2.73
N GLY A 37 5.79 -9.74 -2.69
CA GLY A 37 4.44 -9.53 -2.15
C GLY A 37 3.39 -10.36 -2.88
N PHE A 38 3.39 -10.36 -4.22
CA PHE A 38 2.48 -11.18 -5.02
C PHE A 38 2.72 -12.68 -4.82
N LEU A 39 3.99 -13.13 -4.83
CA LEU A 39 4.34 -14.55 -4.66
C LEU A 39 3.93 -15.07 -3.28
N ILE A 40 4.26 -14.33 -2.21
CA ILE A 40 3.88 -14.70 -0.85
C ILE A 40 2.36 -14.67 -0.69
N GLY A 41 1.71 -13.60 -1.17
CA GLY A 41 0.25 -13.47 -1.10
C GLY A 41 -0.48 -14.60 -1.82
N TRP A 42 -0.06 -14.93 -3.04
CA TRP A 42 -0.58 -16.08 -3.79
C TRP A 42 -0.44 -17.40 -3.02
N ARG A 43 0.76 -17.68 -2.49
CA ARG A 43 1.03 -18.90 -1.72
C ARG A 43 0.15 -18.99 -0.47
N LEU A 44 -0.05 -17.88 0.25
CA LEU A 44 -0.90 -17.84 1.44
C LEU A 44 -2.38 -18.03 1.10
N ILE A 45 -2.86 -17.44 0.00
CA ILE A 45 -4.24 -17.66 -0.46
C ILE A 45 -4.43 -19.13 -0.86
N VAL A 46 -3.54 -19.71 -1.66
CA VAL A 46 -3.61 -21.15 -2.01
C VAL A 46 -3.56 -22.03 -0.75
N ALA A 47 -2.71 -21.71 0.22
CA ALA A 47 -2.65 -22.44 1.49
C ALA A 47 -3.99 -22.37 2.27
N SER A 48 -4.68 -21.22 2.26
CA SER A 48 -6.00 -21.09 2.87
C SER A 48 -7.09 -21.88 2.14
N MET A 49 -6.99 -22.08 0.82
CA MET A 49 -7.91 -22.93 0.06
C MET A 49 -7.72 -24.42 0.39
N ARG A 50 -6.53 -24.82 0.84
CA ARG A 50 -6.25 -26.19 1.33
C ARG A 50 -6.77 -26.44 2.75
N ARG A 51 -7.43 -25.45 3.37
CA ARG A 51 -8.09 -25.54 4.67
C ARG A 51 -9.58 -25.25 4.53
N PRO A 52 -10.38 -26.19 3.98
CA PRO A 52 -11.81 -25.96 3.75
C PRO A 52 -12.55 -25.58 5.04
N ASP A 53 -12.10 -26.09 6.18
CA ASP A 53 -12.62 -25.78 7.51
C ASP A 53 -12.48 -24.29 7.89
N TRP A 54 -11.61 -23.51 7.24
CA TRP A 54 -11.49 -22.07 7.49
C TRP A 54 -12.63 -21.26 6.84
N TRP A 55 -13.37 -21.86 5.91
CA TRP A 55 -14.35 -21.18 5.08
C TRP A 55 -15.80 -21.56 5.46
N PRO A 56 -16.80 -20.74 5.05
CA PRO A 56 -18.20 -21.04 5.31
C PRO A 56 -18.60 -22.42 4.77
N GLY A 57 -19.34 -23.20 5.56
CA GLY A 57 -19.79 -24.53 5.16
C GLY A 57 -18.67 -25.57 5.01
N ASN A 58 -17.49 -25.34 5.59
CA ASN A 58 -16.31 -26.21 5.47
C ASN A 58 -15.89 -26.48 4.02
N ARG A 59 -16.05 -25.48 3.14
CA ARG A 59 -15.75 -25.57 1.71
C ARG A 59 -14.93 -24.38 1.26
N ALA A 60 -13.79 -24.65 0.64
CA ALA A 60 -12.97 -23.62 0.03
C ALA A 60 -13.75 -22.92 -1.12
N PRO A 61 -13.76 -21.57 -1.17
CA PRO A 61 -14.52 -20.82 -2.17
C PRO A 61 -13.86 -20.82 -3.55
N MET A 62 -12.57 -21.17 -3.63
CA MET A 62 -11.78 -21.14 -4.86
C MET A 62 -10.89 -22.37 -4.97
N THR A 63 -10.68 -22.83 -6.20
CA THR A 63 -9.62 -23.79 -6.57
C THR A 63 -8.26 -23.08 -6.65
N ALA A 64 -7.15 -23.82 -6.67
CA ALA A 64 -5.82 -23.23 -6.79
C ALA A 64 -5.67 -22.48 -8.14
N GLU A 65 -6.23 -23.06 -9.21
CA GLU A 65 -6.25 -22.51 -10.55
C GLU A 65 -7.05 -21.19 -10.60
N GLN A 66 -8.17 -21.12 -9.87
CA GLN A 66 -8.92 -19.87 -9.72
C GLN A 66 -8.12 -18.81 -8.95
N VAL A 67 -7.31 -19.19 -7.96
CA VAL A 67 -6.45 -18.23 -7.24
C VAL A 67 -5.33 -17.71 -8.16
N GLU A 68 -4.74 -18.55 -9.00
CA GLU A 68 -3.75 -18.13 -10.01
C GLU A 68 -4.37 -17.21 -11.07
N ALA A 69 -5.57 -17.53 -11.53
CA ALA A 69 -6.34 -16.65 -12.40
C ALA A 69 -6.63 -15.31 -11.70
N LEU A 70 -7.09 -15.32 -10.45
CA LEU A 70 -7.33 -14.10 -9.68
C LEU A 70 -6.06 -13.24 -9.58
N LEU A 71 -4.89 -13.82 -9.30
CA LEU A 71 -3.62 -13.09 -9.27
C LEU A 71 -3.38 -12.35 -10.59
N THR A 72 -3.57 -13.04 -11.72
CA THR A 72 -3.43 -12.43 -13.05
C THR A 72 -4.41 -11.27 -13.25
N TRP A 73 -5.67 -11.46 -12.87
CA TRP A 73 -6.70 -10.41 -12.93
C TRP A 73 -6.32 -9.19 -12.10
N ILE A 74 -5.80 -9.38 -10.89
CA ILE A 74 -5.37 -8.29 -10.02
C ILE A 74 -4.15 -7.57 -10.61
N ILE A 75 -3.13 -8.27 -11.10
CA ILE A 75 -1.95 -7.64 -11.74
C ILE A 75 -2.39 -6.78 -12.92
N VAL A 76 -3.23 -7.32 -13.81
CA VAL A 76 -3.78 -6.56 -14.94
C VAL A 76 -4.61 -5.37 -14.47
N GLY A 77 -5.46 -5.55 -13.46
CA GLY A 77 -6.26 -4.49 -12.86
C GLY A 77 -5.41 -3.35 -12.30
N VAL A 78 -4.35 -3.66 -11.55
CA VAL A 78 -3.42 -2.67 -11.01
C VAL A 78 -2.70 -1.91 -12.13
N ILE A 79 -2.21 -2.60 -13.15
CA ILE A 79 -1.47 -1.98 -14.25
C ILE A 79 -2.39 -1.08 -15.08
N LEU A 80 -3.53 -1.61 -15.54
CA LEU A 80 -4.48 -0.85 -16.36
C LEU A 80 -5.10 0.29 -15.57
N GLY A 81 -5.58 0.02 -14.36
CA GLY A 81 -6.16 1.03 -13.49
C GLY A 81 -5.16 2.11 -13.13
N GLY A 82 -3.93 1.73 -12.78
CA GLY A 82 -2.88 2.68 -12.44
C GLY A 82 -2.50 3.57 -13.61
N ARG A 83 -2.38 2.99 -14.81
CA ARG A 83 -2.06 3.75 -16.01
C ARG A 83 -3.20 4.69 -16.41
N LEU A 84 -4.43 4.19 -16.48
CA LEU A 84 -5.59 5.01 -16.84
C LEU A 84 -5.87 6.09 -15.80
N GLY A 85 -5.73 5.80 -14.52
CA GLY A 85 -5.84 6.79 -13.46
C GLY A 85 -4.78 7.89 -13.59
N PHE A 86 -3.56 7.56 -13.97
CA PHE A 86 -2.52 8.58 -14.22
C PHE A 86 -2.92 9.48 -15.39
N VAL A 87 -3.29 8.86 -16.51
CA VAL A 87 -3.70 9.55 -17.74
C VAL A 87 -4.87 10.50 -17.48
N LEU A 88 -5.91 10.01 -16.81
CA LEU A 88 -7.17 10.76 -16.64
C LEU A 88 -7.07 11.83 -15.54
N PHE A 89 -6.37 11.56 -14.44
CA PHE A 89 -6.35 12.47 -13.29
C PHE A 89 -5.22 13.50 -13.32
N TYR A 90 -4.10 13.20 -14.00
CA TYR A 90 -2.92 14.06 -13.94
C TYR A 90 -2.63 14.78 -15.27
N GLN A 91 -2.81 14.13 -16.42
CA GLN A 91 -2.42 14.69 -17.72
C GLN A 91 -3.39 14.39 -18.88
N PRO A 92 -4.72 14.59 -18.73
CA PRO A 92 -5.69 14.16 -19.74
C PRO A 92 -5.47 14.82 -21.11
N GLY A 93 -5.17 16.12 -21.15
CA GLY A 93 -4.93 16.86 -22.40
C GLY A 93 -3.73 16.35 -23.20
N TYR A 94 -2.63 16.00 -22.53
CA TYR A 94 -1.42 15.49 -23.18
C TYR A 94 -1.68 14.14 -23.87
N TYR A 95 -2.37 13.23 -23.17
CA TYR A 95 -2.64 11.88 -23.69
C TYR A 95 -3.76 11.86 -24.72
N LEU A 96 -4.70 12.82 -24.71
CA LEU A 96 -5.64 13.02 -25.82
C LEU A 96 -4.91 13.42 -27.11
N ALA A 97 -3.86 14.24 -27.01
CA ALA A 97 -3.03 14.59 -28.16
C ALA A 97 -2.06 13.45 -28.57
N HIS A 98 -1.72 12.54 -27.66
CA HIS A 98 -0.75 11.45 -27.88
C HIS A 98 -1.28 10.08 -27.41
N PRO A 99 -2.35 9.54 -28.02
CA PRO A 99 -3.04 8.34 -27.52
C PRO A 99 -2.14 7.10 -27.48
N ALA A 100 -1.18 6.98 -28.40
CA ALA A 100 -0.22 5.87 -28.41
C ALA A 100 0.68 5.83 -27.15
N ARG A 101 0.83 6.96 -26.42
CA ARG A 101 1.59 7.02 -25.16
C ARG A 101 0.83 6.36 -24.01
N ILE A 102 -0.50 6.19 -24.09
CA ILE A 102 -1.30 5.61 -23.01
C ILE A 102 -0.83 4.19 -22.67
N VAL A 103 -0.45 3.38 -23.66
CA VAL A 103 -0.03 1.99 -23.44
C VAL A 103 1.43 1.85 -22.98
N GLN A 104 2.22 2.93 -23.02
CA GLN A 104 3.66 2.93 -22.73
C GLN A 104 3.94 2.99 -21.23
N VAL A 105 3.54 1.95 -20.51
CA VAL A 105 3.67 1.86 -19.04
C VAL A 105 5.13 1.88 -18.55
N TRP A 106 6.08 1.53 -19.41
CA TRP A 106 7.51 1.54 -19.10
C TRP A 106 8.11 2.95 -19.01
N GLU A 107 7.42 3.98 -19.51
CA GLU A 107 7.85 5.38 -19.34
C GLU A 107 7.50 5.93 -17.93
N GLY A 108 6.93 5.08 -17.07
CA GLY A 108 6.41 5.50 -15.76
C GLY A 108 5.03 6.16 -15.89
N GLY A 109 4.62 6.90 -14.86
CA GLY A 109 3.30 7.54 -14.81
C GLY A 109 2.20 6.54 -14.45
N MET A 110 2.10 6.24 -13.16
CA MET A 110 1.13 5.32 -12.57
C MET A 110 0.42 6.01 -11.41
N SER A 111 -0.90 5.89 -11.34
CA SER A 111 -1.72 6.40 -10.24
C SER A 111 -1.99 5.30 -9.23
N PHE A 112 -1.67 5.55 -7.95
CA PHE A 112 -2.03 4.64 -6.87
C PHE A 112 -3.54 4.42 -6.78
N HIS A 113 -4.33 5.50 -6.78
CA HIS A 113 -5.79 5.44 -6.71
C HIS A 113 -6.40 4.69 -7.90
N GLY A 114 -5.85 4.93 -9.09
CA GLY A 114 -6.23 4.18 -10.29
C GLY A 114 -5.94 2.69 -10.16
N GLY A 115 -4.75 2.33 -9.65
CA GLY A 115 -4.35 0.94 -9.44
C GLY A 115 -5.22 0.22 -8.41
N LEU A 116 -5.55 0.90 -7.30
CA LEU A 116 -6.46 0.39 -6.28
C LEU A 116 -7.86 0.13 -6.86
N LEU A 117 -8.43 1.12 -7.56
CA LEU A 117 -9.74 0.98 -8.20
C LEU A 117 -9.74 -0.15 -9.24
N GLY A 118 -8.70 -0.23 -10.06
CA GLY A 118 -8.53 -1.28 -11.06
C GLY A 118 -8.43 -2.67 -10.43
N ALA A 119 -7.68 -2.83 -9.33
CA ALA A 119 -7.59 -4.07 -8.58
C ALA A 119 -8.94 -4.48 -7.97
N THR A 120 -9.65 -3.54 -7.33
CA THR A 120 -10.97 -3.79 -6.75
C THR A 120 -11.97 -4.22 -7.81
N LEU A 121 -12.05 -3.50 -8.93
CA LEU A 121 -12.95 -3.84 -10.04
C LEU A 121 -12.58 -5.19 -10.66
N ALA A 122 -11.30 -5.47 -10.87
CA ALA A 122 -10.84 -6.77 -11.39
C ALA A 122 -11.25 -7.92 -10.47
N GLY A 123 -11.09 -7.76 -9.15
CA GLY A 123 -11.52 -8.76 -8.16
C GLY A 123 -13.04 -8.97 -8.16
N LEU A 124 -13.83 -7.90 -8.23
CA LEU A 124 -15.30 -7.98 -8.28
C LEU A 124 -15.79 -8.65 -9.58
N VAL A 125 -15.23 -8.28 -10.72
CA VAL A 125 -15.58 -8.87 -12.02
C VAL A 125 -15.16 -10.34 -12.07
N PHE A 126 -13.98 -10.68 -11.55
CA PHE A 126 -13.54 -12.06 -11.42
C PHE A 126 -14.51 -12.89 -10.57
N ALA A 127 -14.86 -12.38 -9.37
CA ALA A 127 -15.80 -13.05 -8.47
C ALA A 127 -17.14 -13.33 -9.17
N TRP A 128 -17.69 -12.33 -9.85
CA TRP A 128 -18.93 -12.46 -10.61
C TRP A 128 -18.82 -13.50 -11.73
N ARG A 129 -17.76 -13.46 -12.54
CA ARG A 129 -17.55 -14.40 -13.67
C ARG A 129 -17.37 -15.85 -13.23
N GLN A 130 -16.83 -16.06 -12.04
CA GLN A 130 -16.54 -17.38 -11.50
C GLN A 130 -17.65 -17.90 -10.57
N GLY A 131 -18.72 -17.12 -10.34
CA GLY A 131 -19.77 -17.48 -9.38
C GLY A 131 -19.27 -17.54 -7.93
N ILE A 132 -18.20 -16.81 -7.60
CA ILE A 132 -17.61 -16.76 -6.27
C ILE A 132 -18.20 -15.58 -5.51
N ALA A 133 -18.52 -15.76 -4.23
CA ALA A 133 -18.96 -14.66 -3.39
C ALA A 133 -17.90 -13.54 -3.33
N PRO A 134 -18.25 -12.26 -3.59
CA PRO A 134 -17.28 -11.16 -3.54
C PRO A 134 -16.54 -11.04 -2.20
N SER A 135 -17.21 -11.39 -1.09
CA SER A 135 -16.60 -11.43 0.24
C SER A 135 -15.46 -12.44 0.33
N ALA A 136 -15.56 -13.58 -0.35
CA ALA A 136 -14.50 -14.59 -0.32
C ALA A 136 -13.24 -14.10 -1.04
N VAL A 137 -13.41 -13.42 -2.19
CA VAL A 137 -12.29 -12.76 -2.90
C VAL A 137 -11.70 -11.63 -2.06
N GLY A 138 -12.54 -10.76 -1.51
CA GLY A 138 -12.13 -9.65 -0.64
C GLY A 138 -11.36 -10.13 0.59
N ASP A 139 -11.90 -11.09 1.33
CA ASP A 139 -11.27 -11.61 2.55
C ASP A 139 -9.96 -12.38 2.25
N SER A 140 -9.90 -13.09 1.11
CA SER A 140 -8.66 -13.73 0.63
C SER A 140 -7.56 -12.71 0.32
N MET A 141 -7.92 -11.60 -0.33
CA MET A 141 -6.96 -10.54 -0.66
C MET A 141 -6.54 -9.78 0.60
N ALA A 142 -7.51 -9.38 1.42
CA ALA A 142 -7.29 -8.59 2.63
C ALA A 142 -6.32 -9.24 3.62
N MET A 143 -6.35 -10.57 3.77
CA MET A 143 -5.41 -11.27 4.67
C MET A 143 -3.94 -11.19 4.21
N VAL A 144 -3.66 -10.93 2.92
CA VAL A 144 -2.30 -10.92 2.37
C VAL A 144 -1.78 -9.54 1.97
N ILE A 145 -2.66 -8.55 1.80
CA ILE A 145 -2.26 -7.17 1.44
C ILE A 145 -1.19 -6.59 2.39
N PRO A 146 -1.23 -6.80 3.73
CA PRO A 146 -0.18 -6.29 4.62
C PRO A 146 1.24 -6.73 4.25
N VAL A 147 1.42 -7.93 3.66
CA VAL A 147 2.74 -8.39 3.20
C VAL A 147 3.29 -7.45 2.12
N GLY A 148 2.46 -7.15 1.12
CA GLY A 148 2.83 -6.24 0.04
C GLY A 148 3.08 -4.81 0.53
N LEU A 149 2.22 -4.32 1.45
CA LEU A 149 2.40 -3.01 2.08
C LEU A 149 3.73 -2.96 2.82
N GLY A 150 3.99 -3.90 3.73
CA GLY A 150 5.23 -3.94 4.52
C GLY A 150 6.49 -3.95 3.66
N LEU A 151 6.53 -4.82 2.64
CA LEU A 151 7.66 -4.89 1.70
C LEU A 151 7.83 -3.61 0.89
N GLY A 152 6.72 -3.02 0.42
CA GLY A 152 6.74 -1.74 -0.30
C GLY A 152 7.29 -0.60 0.56
N ARG A 153 6.91 -0.54 1.83
CA ARG A 153 7.42 0.47 2.78
C ARG A 153 8.90 0.28 3.10
N ILE A 154 9.36 -0.97 3.20
CA ILE A 154 10.80 -1.25 3.30
C ILE A 154 11.51 -0.76 2.03
N ALA A 155 10.94 -0.98 0.85
CA ALA A 155 11.51 -0.46 -0.39
C ALA A 155 11.53 1.08 -0.43
N ASN A 156 10.51 1.77 0.10
CA ASN A 156 10.54 3.23 0.25
C ASN A 156 11.68 3.69 1.17
N PHE A 157 11.93 2.96 2.26
CA PHE A 157 13.08 3.25 3.12
C PHE A 157 14.40 3.08 2.37
N ILE A 158 14.58 1.98 1.63
CA ILE A 158 15.80 1.73 0.82
C ILE A 158 15.98 2.80 -0.27
N ASN A 159 14.90 3.27 -0.87
CA ASN A 159 14.90 4.36 -1.84
C ASN A 159 15.15 5.74 -1.20
N ALA A 160 15.20 5.79 0.13
CA ALA A 160 15.26 7.01 0.92
C ALA A 160 14.17 8.00 0.49
N GLU A 161 12.89 7.59 0.44
CA GLU A 161 11.75 8.45 0.05
C GLU A 161 10.60 8.33 1.07
N LEU A 162 9.71 9.34 1.13
CA LEU A 162 8.55 9.38 2.05
C LEU A 162 8.93 9.38 3.54
N TRP A 163 10.02 10.06 3.87
CA TRP A 163 10.45 10.29 5.24
C TRP A 163 9.50 11.24 5.99
N GLY A 164 9.65 11.29 7.31
CA GLY A 164 8.83 12.11 8.18
C GLY A 164 9.34 13.51 8.44
N HIS A 165 8.69 14.18 9.38
CA HIS A 165 9.12 15.46 9.91
C HIS A 165 10.50 15.35 10.57
N PRO A 166 11.25 16.48 10.60
CA PRO A 166 12.37 16.72 11.50
C PRO A 166 12.15 16.16 12.91
N THR A 167 13.09 15.36 13.44
CA THR A 167 13.06 14.83 14.82
C THR A 167 14.40 14.86 15.55
N THR A 168 14.36 15.00 16.87
CA THR A 168 15.54 14.89 17.76
C THR A 168 15.57 13.57 18.53
N LEU A 169 14.67 12.63 18.21
CA LEU A 169 14.59 11.32 18.87
C LEU A 169 15.78 10.43 18.50
N PRO A 170 16.21 9.49 19.37
CA PRO A 170 17.46 8.75 19.20
C PRO A 170 17.46 7.74 18.02
N TRP A 171 16.31 7.51 17.38
CA TRP A 171 16.17 6.69 16.18
C TRP A 171 15.90 7.52 14.91
N GLY A 172 16.08 8.84 14.97
CA GLY A 172 16.00 9.69 13.80
C GLY A 172 17.09 9.36 12.78
N VAL A 173 16.71 9.32 11.49
CA VAL A 173 17.60 8.95 10.39
C VAL A 173 17.94 10.18 9.55
N VAL A 174 19.22 10.36 9.24
CA VAL A 174 19.69 11.41 8.33
C VAL A 174 19.62 10.88 6.90
N PHE A 175 18.53 11.20 6.19
CA PHE A 175 18.31 10.75 4.81
C PHE A 175 19.15 11.56 3.81
N PRO A 176 19.57 10.96 2.67
CA PRO A 176 20.26 11.68 1.61
C PRO A 176 19.34 12.69 0.88
N GLY A 177 19.96 13.58 0.09
CA GLY A 177 19.24 14.53 -0.76
C GLY A 177 18.36 15.49 0.02
N ALA A 178 17.12 15.71 -0.45
CA ALA A 178 16.16 16.62 0.20
C ALA A 178 15.82 16.22 1.64
N GLY A 179 15.91 14.93 1.97
CA GLY A 179 15.69 14.43 3.34
C GLY A 179 16.76 14.91 4.34
N GLY A 180 17.94 15.26 3.85
CA GLY A 180 19.06 15.75 4.67
C GLY A 180 19.04 17.28 4.88
N VAL A 181 18.10 17.99 4.27
CA VAL A 181 18.00 19.45 4.36
C VAL A 181 17.09 19.86 5.52
N CYS A 182 17.68 20.60 6.48
CA CYS A 182 16.97 21.16 7.63
C CYS A 182 16.15 22.41 7.27
N PRO A 183 15.08 22.71 8.02
CA PRO A 183 14.58 24.08 8.14
C PRO A 183 15.68 25.04 8.67
N PRO A 184 15.59 26.35 8.39
CA PRO A 184 16.63 27.33 8.76
C PRO A 184 17.00 27.35 10.25
N ASP A 185 16.06 26.98 11.12
CA ASP A 185 16.19 27.09 12.59
C ASP A 185 16.87 25.86 13.23
N TRP A 186 17.30 24.89 12.42
CA TRP A 186 17.83 23.60 12.88
C TRP A 186 19.37 23.53 12.75
N LEU A 187 20.05 23.39 13.90
CA LEU A 187 21.49 23.57 14.09
C LEU A 187 22.39 22.41 13.58
N LEU A 188 22.22 21.95 12.33
CA LEU A 188 23.24 21.25 11.50
C LEU A 188 23.08 19.74 11.20
N ILE A 189 22.14 19.00 11.80
CA ILE A 189 21.88 17.61 11.36
C ILE A 189 20.38 17.35 11.20
N CYS A 190 19.92 17.13 9.96
CA CYS A 190 18.52 16.87 9.65
C CYS A 190 18.16 15.40 9.86
N ALA A 191 18.05 14.97 11.11
CA ALA A 191 17.46 13.67 11.42
C ALA A 191 15.94 13.73 11.24
N ARG A 192 15.36 12.72 10.61
CA ARG A 192 13.91 12.64 10.36
C ARG A 192 13.34 11.35 10.89
N HIS A 193 12.05 11.36 11.19
CA HIS A 193 11.33 10.14 11.47
C HIS A 193 11.41 9.20 10.25
N PRO A 194 11.91 7.96 10.38
CA PRO A 194 11.85 6.97 9.31
C PRO A 194 10.42 6.39 9.21
N THR A 195 9.46 7.22 8.81
CA THR A 195 8.02 6.89 8.79
C THR A 195 7.71 5.68 7.92
N GLN A 196 8.52 5.40 6.91
CA GLN A 196 8.45 4.19 6.11
C GLN A 196 8.56 2.94 6.99
N LEU A 197 9.44 2.92 7.99
CA LEU A 197 9.57 1.81 8.93
C LEU A 197 8.40 1.76 9.92
N TYR A 198 7.78 2.89 10.25
CA TYR A 198 6.57 2.92 11.06
C TYR A 198 5.39 2.32 10.28
N GLU A 199 5.23 2.70 9.00
CA GLU A 199 4.23 2.12 8.09
C GLU A 199 4.50 0.62 7.88
N ALA A 200 5.75 0.21 7.66
CA ALA A 200 6.11 -1.20 7.53
C ALA A 200 5.75 -2.02 8.79
N GLY A 201 6.02 -1.45 9.98
CA GLY A 201 5.69 -2.06 11.26
C GLY A 201 4.19 -2.13 11.54
N MET A 202 3.44 -1.05 11.26
CA MET A 202 2.02 -0.95 11.58
C MET A 202 1.12 -1.53 10.49
N GLU A 203 1.26 -1.07 9.25
CA GLU A 203 0.46 -1.48 8.09
C GLU A 203 0.85 -2.87 7.58
N GLY A 204 2.12 -3.25 7.76
CA GLY A 204 2.65 -4.55 7.36
C GLY A 204 2.63 -5.59 8.48
N VAL A 205 3.55 -5.47 9.44
CA VAL A 205 3.80 -6.51 10.44
C VAL A 205 2.65 -6.65 11.44
N LEU A 206 2.27 -5.57 12.12
CA LEU A 206 1.24 -5.60 13.16
C LEU A 206 -0.12 -5.96 12.59
N LEU A 207 -0.57 -5.25 11.54
CA LEU A 207 -1.83 -5.55 10.88
C LEU A 207 -1.83 -6.96 10.28
N GLY A 208 -0.73 -7.37 9.62
CA GLY A 208 -0.56 -8.72 9.10
C GLY A 208 -0.67 -9.79 10.19
N LEU A 209 -0.06 -9.57 11.36
CA LEU A 209 -0.15 -10.49 12.49
C LEU A 209 -1.57 -10.58 13.05
N VAL A 210 -2.26 -9.44 13.19
CA VAL A 210 -3.67 -9.41 13.63
C VAL A 210 -4.54 -10.23 12.68
N LEU A 211 -4.44 -9.98 11.37
CA LEU A 211 -5.22 -10.72 10.37
C LEU A 211 -4.83 -12.20 10.33
N TRP A 212 -3.55 -12.51 10.45
CA TRP A 212 -3.06 -13.89 10.50
C TRP A 212 -3.65 -14.66 11.69
N VAL A 213 -3.64 -14.07 12.90
CA VAL A 213 -4.26 -14.68 14.09
C VAL A 213 -5.77 -14.82 13.90
N MET A 214 -6.44 -13.79 13.35
CA MET A 214 -7.87 -13.84 13.07
C MET A 214 -8.24 -14.98 12.13
N VAL A 215 -7.48 -15.17 11.06
CA VAL A 215 -7.71 -16.21 10.05
C VAL A 215 -7.41 -17.59 10.63
N THR A 216 -6.25 -17.77 11.26
CA THR A 216 -5.74 -19.09 11.67
C THR A 216 -6.25 -19.59 13.01
N ARG A 217 -6.59 -18.70 13.95
CA ARG A 217 -7.01 -19.07 15.31
C ARG A 217 -8.46 -18.73 15.62
N LEU A 218 -9.01 -17.68 15.00
CA LEU A 218 -10.35 -17.18 15.31
C LEU A 218 -11.39 -17.48 14.24
N GLY A 219 -11.02 -18.23 13.19
CA GLY A 219 -11.93 -18.64 12.11
C GLY A 219 -12.57 -17.47 11.37
N ALA A 220 -11.88 -16.33 11.26
CA ALA A 220 -12.47 -15.11 10.72
C ALA A 220 -12.97 -15.24 9.28
N LEU A 221 -12.36 -16.11 8.46
CA LEU A 221 -12.78 -16.38 7.09
C LEU A 221 -14.15 -17.08 6.98
N ARG A 222 -14.67 -17.66 8.08
CA ARG A 222 -16.04 -18.19 8.13
C ARG A 222 -17.10 -17.10 8.14
N HIS A 223 -16.70 -15.86 8.41
CA HIS A 223 -17.61 -14.74 8.53
C HIS A 223 -17.36 -13.75 7.39
N PRO A 224 -18.22 -13.71 6.35
CA PRO A 224 -18.05 -12.84 5.19
C PRO A 224 -17.74 -11.40 5.59
N TRP A 225 -16.76 -10.80 4.92
CA TRP A 225 -16.29 -9.41 5.09
C TRP A 225 -15.57 -9.10 6.39
N ARG A 226 -15.39 -10.06 7.30
CA ARG A 226 -14.73 -9.81 8.58
C ARG A 226 -13.28 -9.42 8.39
N VAL A 227 -12.55 -10.16 7.56
CA VAL A 227 -11.12 -9.91 7.31
C VAL A 227 -10.92 -8.63 6.51
N THR A 228 -11.72 -8.42 5.47
CA THR A 228 -11.72 -7.18 4.66
C THR A 228 -12.01 -5.97 5.54
N GLY A 229 -13.06 -6.02 6.35
CA GLY A 229 -13.43 -4.92 7.21
C GLY A 229 -12.36 -4.59 8.26
N THR A 230 -11.75 -5.62 8.87
CA THR A 230 -10.64 -5.42 9.81
C THR A 230 -9.39 -4.88 9.12
N PHE A 231 -9.07 -5.34 7.92
CA PHE A 231 -7.96 -4.79 7.13
C PHE A 231 -8.17 -3.29 6.86
N LEU A 232 -9.34 -2.90 6.33
CA LEU A 232 -9.63 -1.50 6.01
C LEU A 232 -9.58 -0.61 7.26
N SER A 233 -10.19 -1.03 8.36
CA SER A 233 -10.15 -0.29 9.62
C SER A 233 -8.75 -0.21 10.20
N GLY A 234 -8.01 -1.33 10.22
CA GLY A 234 -6.66 -1.39 10.78
C GLY A 234 -5.66 -0.57 9.97
N TYR A 235 -5.73 -0.64 8.64
CA TYR A 235 -4.91 0.17 7.74
C TYR A 235 -5.24 1.67 7.89
N ALA A 236 -6.53 2.03 8.01
CA ALA A 236 -6.93 3.42 8.23
C ALA A 236 -6.38 3.98 9.54
N LEU A 237 -6.48 3.22 10.63
CA LEU A 237 -5.97 3.62 11.93
C LEU A 237 -4.44 3.75 11.91
N ALA A 238 -3.73 2.78 11.32
CA ALA A 238 -2.28 2.84 11.16
C ALA A 238 -1.87 4.09 10.37
N ARG A 239 -2.56 4.37 9.25
CA ARG A 239 -2.27 5.53 8.41
C ARG A 239 -2.52 6.84 9.15
N ILE A 240 -3.65 6.99 9.84
CA ILE A 240 -3.96 8.17 10.67
C ILE A 240 -2.88 8.42 11.73
N VAL A 241 -2.40 7.36 12.37
CA VAL A 241 -1.37 7.43 13.40
C VAL A 241 -0.02 7.84 12.79
N VAL A 242 0.45 7.18 11.73
CA VAL A 242 1.76 7.51 11.15
C VAL A 242 1.79 8.93 10.56
N GLU A 243 0.65 9.43 10.10
CA GLU A 243 0.53 10.77 9.52
C GLU A 243 0.83 11.91 10.50
N PHE A 244 0.85 11.66 11.82
CA PHE A 244 1.37 12.65 12.79
C PHE A 244 2.87 12.89 12.65
N TRP A 245 3.61 11.94 12.08
CA TRP A 245 5.05 12.05 11.86
C TRP A 245 5.43 12.17 10.40
N ARG A 246 4.53 11.82 9.46
CA ARG A 246 4.84 11.81 8.02
C ARG A 246 4.89 13.23 7.48
N MET A 247 5.90 13.50 6.65
CA MET A 247 5.98 14.77 5.94
C MET A 247 4.92 14.79 4.83
N PRO A 248 4.08 15.84 4.74
CA PRO A 248 3.15 16.00 3.64
C PRO A 248 3.88 16.12 2.30
N ASP A 249 3.27 15.62 1.22
CA ASP A 249 3.85 15.72 -0.11
C ASP A 249 3.94 17.20 -0.55
N ASP A 250 4.95 17.56 -1.35
CA ASP A 250 5.27 18.96 -1.71
C ASP A 250 4.07 19.75 -2.28
N GLN A 251 3.20 19.09 -3.04
CA GLN A 251 2.00 19.71 -3.61
C GLN A 251 1.04 20.26 -2.54
N PHE A 252 1.00 19.66 -1.36
CA PHE A 252 0.15 20.11 -0.26
C PHE A 252 0.86 21.18 0.56
N LEU A 253 2.17 21.05 0.77
CA LEU A 253 2.99 22.08 1.41
C LEU A 253 3.00 23.39 0.62
N ALA A 254 2.86 23.33 -0.71
CA ALA A 254 2.74 24.50 -1.57
C ALA A 254 1.44 25.29 -1.37
N VAL A 255 0.38 24.66 -0.85
CA VAL A 255 -0.93 25.27 -0.64
C VAL A 255 -1.13 25.68 0.81
N ASP A 256 -0.74 24.81 1.74
CA ASP A 256 -0.81 25.06 3.18
C ASP A 256 0.53 24.67 3.83
N PRO A 257 1.20 25.58 4.58
CA PRO A 257 2.49 25.27 5.20
C PRO A 257 2.46 24.09 6.20
N ALA A 258 1.29 23.77 6.77
CA ALA A 258 1.10 22.59 7.62
C ALA A 258 0.73 21.33 6.81
N GLY A 259 0.55 21.45 5.50
CA GLY A 259 0.21 20.36 4.58
C GLY A 259 -1.22 19.83 4.73
N TYR A 260 -2.12 20.63 5.30
CA TYR A 260 -3.52 20.27 5.45
C TYR A 260 -4.28 20.42 4.13
N VAL A 261 -5.10 19.42 3.81
CA VAL A 261 -6.02 19.42 2.67
C VAL A 261 -7.40 19.95 3.09
N ILE A 262 -7.77 19.70 4.36
CA ILE A 262 -8.98 20.25 4.97
C ILE A 262 -8.54 21.00 6.22
N ARG A 263 -8.74 22.32 6.26
CA ARG A 263 -8.39 23.15 7.40
C ARG A 263 -9.63 23.60 8.18
N LEU A 264 -9.56 23.49 9.49
CA LEU A 264 -10.59 23.86 10.46
C LEU A 264 -9.95 24.73 11.55
N GLY A 265 -9.74 26.01 11.21
CA GLY A 265 -9.01 26.96 12.06
C GLY A 265 -7.51 26.61 12.14
N ASP A 266 -7.02 26.40 13.36
CA ASP A 266 -5.62 26.07 13.62
C ASP A 266 -5.30 24.57 13.42
N PHE A 267 -6.32 23.74 13.25
CA PHE A 267 -6.19 22.31 13.01
C PHE A 267 -6.58 21.97 11.57
N GLY A 268 -6.10 20.83 11.08
CA GLY A 268 -6.53 20.33 9.79
C GLY A 268 -6.24 18.85 9.62
N LEU A 269 -6.75 18.31 8.53
CA LEU A 269 -6.52 16.94 8.10
C LEU A 269 -5.59 16.94 6.90
N THR A 270 -4.57 16.11 6.97
CA THR A 270 -3.71 15.78 5.83
C THR A 270 -4.48 14.93 4.81
N MET A 271 -3.87 14.72 3.63
CA MET A 271 -4.44 13.83 2.61
C MET A 271 -4.59 12.39 3.13
N GLY A 272 -3.57 11.88 3.84
CA GLY A 272 -3.61 10.54 4.42
C GLY A 272 -4.78 10.35 5.37
N GLN A 273 -4.96 11.27 6.32
CA GLN A 273 -6.07 11.24 7.27
C GLN A 273 -7.43 11.35 6.57
N THR A 274 -7.55 12.27 5.61
CA THR A 274 -8.81 12.50 4.87
C THR A 274 -9.25 11.25 4.12
N LEU A 275 -8.33 10.55 3.46
CA LEU A 275 -8.63 9.29 2.76
C LEU A 275 -8.85 8.10 3.69
N SER A 276 -8.24 8.10 4.88
CA SER A 276 -8.41 7.03 5.87
C SER A 276 -9.78 7.04 6.55
N LEU A 277 -10.42 8.20 6.75
CA LEU A 277 -11.73 8.29 7.39
C LEU A 277 -12.86 7.52 6.67
N PRO A 278 -13.11 7.71 5.35
CA PRO A 278 -14.13 6.94 4.65
C PRO A 278 -13.80 5.45 4.61
N MET A 279 -12.52 5.09 4.50
CA MET A 279 -12.07 3.71 4.53
C MET A 279 -12.31 3.04 5.89
N LEU A 280 -12.07 3.76 6.99
CA LEU A 280 -12.41 3.30 8.35
C LEU A 280 -13.92 3.08 8.49
N ALA A 281 -14.74 4.01 8.00
CA ALA A 281 -16.19 3.88 8.03
C ALA A 281 -16.67 2.63 7.27
N VAL A 282 -16.18 2.42 6.04
CA VAL A 282 -16.48 1.21 5.26
C VAL A 282 -16.02 -0.06 5.99
N GLY A 283 -14.81 -0.05 6.56
CA GLY A 283 -14.27 -1.18 7.32
C GLY A 283 -15.14 -1.55 8.52
N VAL A 284 -15.57 -0.56 9.31
CA VAL A 284 -16.48 -0.76 10.44
C VAL A 284 -17.84 -1.29 9.98
N VAL A 285 -18.43 -0.74 8.92
CA VAL A 285 -19.69 -1.22 8.36
C VAL A 285 -19.58 -2.69 7.94
N LEU A 286 -18.51 -3.08 7.24
CA LEU A 286 -18.27 -4.46 6.83
C LEU A 286 -18.17 -5.43 8.03
N ILE A 287 -17.47 -5.03 9.10
CA ILE A 287 -17.39 -5.82 10.33
C ILE A 287 -18.77 -5.98 10.98
N LEU A 288 -19.57 -4.91 11.04
CA LEU A 288 -20.91 -4.95 11.63
C LEU A 288 -21.87 -5.83 10.82
N LEU A 289 -21.81 -5.75 9.49
CA LEU A 289 -22.60 -6.60 8.59
C LEU A 289 -22.21 -8.08 8.70
N SER A 290 -20.92 -8.35 8.91
CA SER A 290 -20.39 -9.71 9.13
C SER A 290 -21.00 -10.38 10.36
N ARG A 291 -21.22 -9.63 11.45
CA ARG A 291 -21.81 -10.15 12.70
C ARG A 291 -23.30 -10.49 12.58
N ARG A 292 -24.02 -9.88 11.65
CA ARG A 292 -25.47 -10.11 11.46
C ARG A 292 -25.79 -11.34 10.61
N ARG A 293 -24.80 -11.88 9.89
CA ARG A 293 -24.92 -13.05 9.01
C ARG A 293 -24.29 -14.32 9.58
N ALA A 294 -23.67 -14.22 10.76
CA ALA A 294 -23.10 -15.30 11.53
C ALA A 294 -24.18 -15.91 12.44
#